data_AF-A0A8H6IP46-F1
#
_entry.id   AF-A0A8H6IP46-F1
#
_cell.length_a   1.000
_cell.length_b   1.000
_cell.length_c   1.000
_cell.angle_alpha   90.00
_cell.angle_beta   90.00
_cell.angle_gamma   90.00
#
_symmetry.space_group_name_H-M   'P 1'
#
loop_
_entity.id
_entity.type
_entity.pdbx_description
1 polymer ?
#
loop_
_entity_poly.entity_id
_entity_poly.type
_entity_poly.pdbx_seq_one_letter_code
_entity_poly.pdbx_strand_id
1 'polypeptide(L)'
;MTETKSKPSTLSEVDNLSGNGFEFRVLRTWDFKLHQASVHLLLSSCSDDFLHHAKEAVRLSGEVLQDFEFTSEQRANVMKMVDAAEEALRRARSDQADMDREVNRL
;
A
#
# COMPACT_ATOMS: atom_id res chain seq x y z
N MET A 1 -38.28 -7.29 44.59
CA MET A 1 -36.91 -6.71 44.64
C MET A 1 -36.13 -7.30 43.49
N THR A 2 -35.49 -6.43 42.73
CA THR A 2 -34.88 -6.64 41.41
C THR A 2 -33.53 -7.33 41.53
N GLU A 3 -33.35 -8.50 40.91
CA GLU A 3 -32.00 -9.04 40.65
C GLU A 3 -31.47 -8.49 39.33
N THR A 4 -30.40 -7.72 39.47
CA THR A 4 -29.69 -7.00 38.43
C THR A 4 -28.82 -7.95 37.61
N LYS A 5 -28.93 -7.80 36.28
CA LYS A 5 -27.98 -8.33 35.29
C LYS A 5 -26.54 -7.98 35.71
N SER A 6 -25.71 -9.00 35.98
CA SER A 6 -24.27 -8.81 36.05
C SER A 6 -23.68 -9.02 34.65
N LYS A 7 -23.19 -7.92 34.07
CA LYS A 7 -22.38 -7.92 32.84
C LYS A 7 -21.10 -8.73 33.10
N PRO A 8 -20.60 -9.53 32.13
CA PRO A 8 -19.20 -9.91 32.15
C PRO A 8 -18.37 -8.65 31.90
N SER A 9 -17.65 -8.24 32.93
CA SER A 9 -16.60 -7.24 32.89
C SER A 9 -15.33 -7.83 32.30
N THR A 10 -14.59 -6.97 31.62
CA THR A 10 -13.19 -7.09 31.18
C THR A 10 -12.94 -7.66 29.77
N LEU A 11 -12.50 -6.74 28.91
CA LEU A 11 -11.93 -6.89 27.57
C LEU A 11 -10.63 -7.71 27.51
N SER A 12 -10.31 -8.50 28.53
CA SER A 12 -9.05 -9.26 28.62
C SER A 12 -9.17 -10.72 28.19
N GLU A 13 -10.37 -11.20 27.85
CA GLU A 13 -10.59 -12.61 27.42
C GLU A 13 -10.70 -12.80 25.90
N VAL A 14 -10.49 -11.75 25.09
CA VAL A 14 -10.60 -11.86 23.62
C VAL A 14 -9.25 -12.18 22.96
N ASP A 15 -8.13 -12.07 23.67
CA ASP A 15 -6.79 -12.24 23.08
C ASP A 15 -6.25 -13.68 23.13
N ASN A 16 -7.03 -14.65 23.60
CA ASN A 16 -6.56 -16.03 23.83
C ASN A 16 -7.21 -17.08 22.92
N LEU A 17 -7.45 -16.74 21.65
CA LEU A 17 -7.77 -17.72 20.60
C LEU A 17 -6.68 -17.71 19.51
N SER A 18 -5.67 -18.55 19.76
CA SER A 18 -4.93 -19.38 18.80
C SER A 18 -4.64 -18.78 17.41
N GLY A 19 -3.37 -18.46 17.12
CA GLY A 19 -2.73 -18.47 15.78
C GLY A 19 -3.25 -17.55 14.67
N ASN A 20 -4.55 -17.31 14.60
CA ASN A 20 -5.28 -16.61 13.55
C ASN A 20 -5.23 -15.09 13.70
N GLY A 21 -4.95 -14.57 14.91
CA GLY A 21 -4.84 -13.13 15.14
C GLY A 21 -3.62 -12.51 14.45
N PHE A 22 -2.52 -13.26 14.32
CA PHE A 22 -1.30 -12.82 13.64
C PHE A 22 -1.48 -12.86 12.12
N GLU A 23 -1.95 -13.98 11.57
CA GLU A 23 -2.24 -14.11 10.14
C GLU A 23 -3.29 -13.09 9.66
N PHE A 24 -4.36 -12.86 10.44
CA PHE A 24 -5.38 -11.87 10.04
C PHE A 24 -4.88 -10.42 10.09
N ARG A 25 -3.95 -10.11 11.00
CA ARG A 25 -3.34 -8.77 11.09
C ARG A 25 -2.36 -8.53 9.95
N VAL A 26 -1.54 -9.55 9.65
CA VAL A 26 -0.61 -9.58 8.52
C VAL A 26 -1.38 -9.47 7.21
N LEU A 27 -2.52 -10.16 7.06
CA LEU A 27 -3.32 -10.09 5.85
C LEU A 27 -3.91 -8.68 5.60
N ARG A 28 -4.38 -7.99 6.63
CA ARG A 28 -4.90 -6.61 6.47
C ARG A 28 -3.82 -5.59 6.12
N THR A 29 -2.57 -5.81 6.52
CA THR A 29 -1.51 -4.81 6.31
C THR A 29 -0.98 -4.81 4.88
N TRP A 30 -0.88 -5.95 4.18
CA TRP A 30 -0.50 -5.94 2.76
C TRP A 30 -1.62 -5.42 1.87
N ASP A 31 -2.88 -5.79 2.13
CA ASP A 31 -4.03 -5.24 1.41
C ASP A 31 -4.05 -3.71 1.51
N PHE A 32 -3.79 -3.18 2.70
CA PHE A 32 -3.67 -1.74 2.92
C PHE A 32 -2.51 -1.12 2.12
N LYS A 33 -1.31 -1.71 2.16
CA LYS A 33 -0.14 -1.21 1.41
C LYS A 33 -0.37 -1.27 -0.11
N LEU A 34 -0.96 -2.34 -0.64
CA LEU A 34 -1.30 -2.45 -2.07
C LEU A 34 -2.37 -1.45 -2.49
N HIS A 35 -3.39 -1.25 -1.65
CA HIS A 35 -4.40 -0.23 -1.90
C HIS A 35 -3.77 1.17 -1.94
N GLN A 36 -2.91 1.49 -0.96
CA GLN A 36 -2.20 2.76 -0.94
C GLN A 36 -1.26 2.92 -2.15
N ALA A 37 -0.54 1.87 -2.55
CA ALA A 37 0.28 1.87 -3.75
C ALA A 37 -0.56 2.14 -5.01
N SER A 38 -1.77 1.57 -5.10
CA SER A 38 -2.69 1.78 -6.22
C SER A 38 -3.20 3.22 -6.29
N VAL A 39 -3.51 3.82 -5.14
CA VAL A 39 -3.90 5.23 -5.05
C VAL A 39 -2.76 6.14 -5.51
N HIS A 40 -1.53 5.89 -5.03
CA HIS A 40 -0.37 6.64 -5.48
C HIS A 40 -0.10 6.48 -6.98
N LEU A 41 -0.28 5.28 -7.52
CA LEU A 41 -0.17 5.05 -8.96
C LEU A 41 -1.19 5.89 -9.74
N LEU A 42 -2.45 5.92 -9.29
CA LEU A 42 -3.47 6.77 -9.91
C LEU A 42 -3.08 8.26 -9.85
N LEU A 43 -2.66 8.75 -8.68
CA LEU A 43 -2.30 10.15 -8.47
C LEU A 43 -1.05 10.56 -9.28
N SER A 44 -0.17 9.62 -9.59
CA SER A 44 1.00 9.87 -10.45
C SER A 44 0.64 10.31 -11.87
N SER A 45 -0.63 10.17 -12.28
CA SER A 45 -1.11 10.56 -13.61
C SER A 45 -1.85 11.90 -13.66
N CYS A 46 -2.17 12.49 -12.50
CA CYS A 46 -3.07 13.65 -12.45
C CYS A 46 -2.73 14.71 -11.38
N SER A 47 -1.69 14.50 -10.58
CA SER A 47 -1.25 15.42 -9.53
C SER A 47 -0.08 16.27 -9.99
N ASP A 48 0.06 17.48 -9.44
CA ASP A 48 1.25 18.32 -9.62
C ASP A 48 2.50 17.66 -8.99
N ASP A 49 2.32 16.79 -7.98
CA ASP A 49 3.36 16.00 -7.32
C ASP A 49 3.50 14.59 -7.91
N PHE A 50 3.29 14.46 -9.22
CA PHE A 50 3.27 13.18 -9.94
C PHE A 50 4.51 12.31 -9.69
N LEU A 51 5.71 12.93 -9.62
CA LEU A 51 6.95 12.22 -9.33
C LEU A 51 7.00 11.61 -7.92
N HIS A 52 6.51 12.33 -6.91
CA HIS A 52 6.45 11.82 -5.55
C HIS A 52 5.53 10.60 -5.49
N HIS A 53 4.34 10.71 -6.07
CA HIS A 53 3.38 9.60 -6.08
C HIS A 53 3.89 8.38 -6.85
N ALA A 54 4.57 8.57 -7.98
CA ALA A 54 5.17 7.45 -8.70
C ALA A 54 6.25 6.72 -7.87
N LYS A 55 7.09 7.46 -7.13
CA LYS A 55 8.09 6.86 -6.22
C LYS A 55 7.43 6.06 -5.09
N GLU A 56 6.38 6.60 -4.48
CA GLU A 56 5.67 5.93 -3.39
C GLU A 56 4.95 4.66 -3.86
N ALA A 57 4.38 4.67 -5.08
CA ALA A 57 3.78 3.48 -5.67
C ALA A 57 4.80 2.34 -5.86
N VAL A 58 6.00 2.65 -6.36
CA VAL A 58 7.09 1.66 -6.49
C VAL A 58 7.55 1.16 -5.13
N ARG A 59 7.76 2.06 -4.16
CA ARG A 59 8.22 1.70 -2.81
C ARG A 59 7.24 0.75 -2.12
N LEU A 60 5.96 1.10 -2.08
CA LEU A 60 4.93 0.33 -1.37
C LEU A 60 4.68 -1.04 -2.03
N SER A 61 4.63 -1.11 -3.36
CA SER A 61 4.46 -2.38 -4.07
C SER A 61 5.69 -3.29 -3.92
N GLY A 62 6.90 -2.72 -3.92
CA GLY A 62 8.14 -3.44 -3.63
C GLY A 62 8.23 -3.97 -2.20
N GLU A 63 7.83 -3.17 -1.20
CA GLU A 63 7.73 -3.63 0.19
C GLU A 63 6.78 -4.81 0.33
N VAL A 64 5.62 -4.76 -0.33
CA VAL A 64 4.68 -5.88 -0.30
C VAL A 64 5.32 -7.15 -0.88
N LEU A 65 6.10 -7.07 -1.96
CA LEU A 65 6.82 -8.22 -2.52
C LEU A 65 7.93 -8.80 -1.63
N GLN A 66 8.49 -7.99 -0.73
CA GLN A 66 9.57 -8.39 0.18
C GLN A 66 9.03 -8.93 1.51
N ASP A 67 7.98 -8.31 2.04
CA ASP A 67 7.43 -8.59 3.36
C ASP A 67 6.55 -9.85 3.41
N PHE A 68 6.13 -10.38 2.23
CA PHE A 68 5.12 -11.43 2.15
C PHE A 68 5.50 -12.58 1.20
N GLU A 69 5.21 -13.80 1.64
CA GLU A 69 5.21 -14.97 0.77
C GLU A 69 3.91 -15.02 -0.03
N PHE A 70 4.03 -15.10 -1.35
CA PHE A 70 2.91 -15.15 -2.28
C PHE A 70 2.86 -16.50 -2.99
N THR A 71 1.65 -16.91 -3.37
CA THR A 71 1.52 -17.88 -4.46
C THR A 71 2.07 -17.28 -5.76
N SER A 72 2.44 -18.12 -6.73
CA SER A 72 2.96 -17.65 -8.02
C SER A 72 1.99 -16.69 -8.73
N GLU A 73 0.69 -16.95 -8.62
CA GLU A 73 -0.35 -16.11 -9.22
C GLU A 73 -0.46 -14.74 -8.52
N GLN A 74 -0.49 -14.72 -7.19
CA GLN A 74 -0.54 -13.47 -6.42
C GLN A 74 0.71 -12.63 -6.66
N ARG A 75 1.89 -13.27 -6.66
CA ARG A 75 3.17 -12.61 -6.98
C ARG A 75 3.13 -11.98 -8.37
N ALA A 76 2.62 -12.70 -9.37
CA ALA A 76 2.51 -12.18 -10.74
C ALA A 76 1.60 -10.94 -10.80
N ASN A 77 0.51 -10.91 -10.02
CA ASN A 77 -0.38 -9.75 -9.97
C ASN A 77 0.27 -8.54 -9.30
N VAL A 78 0.99 -8.74 -8.19
CA VAL A 78 1.73 -7.64 -7.53
C VAL A 78 2.87 -7.14 -8.41
N MET A 79 3.58 -8.04 -9.12
CA MET A 79 4.63 -7.66 -10.07
C MET A 79 4.10 -6.77 -11.21
N LYS A 80 2.92 -7.06 -11.77
CA LYS A 80 2.30 -6.16 -12.76
C LYS A 80 2.10 -4.75 -12.22
N MET A 81 1.79 -4.62 -10.93
CA MET A 81 1.62 -3.31 -10.30
C MET A 81 2.96 -2.59 -10.08
N VAL A 82 4.02 -3.33 -9.75
CA VAL A 82 5.40 -2.80 -9.71
C VAL A 82 5.80 -2.29 -11.09
N ASP A 83 5.63 -3.10 -12.14
CA ASP A 83 5.98 -2.72 -13.51
C ASP A 83 5.25 -1.43 -13.94
N ALA A 84 3.95 -1.32 -13.60
CA ALA A 84 3.16 -0.14 -13.88
C ALA A 84 3.65 1.10 -13.11
N ALA A 85 4.02 0.93 -11.84
CA ALA A 85 4.57 2.00 -11.01
C ALA A 85 5.95 2.47 -11.48
N GLU A 86 6.81 1.55 -11.91
CA GLU A 86 8.13 1.87 -12.48
C GLU A 86 8.01 2.64 -13.80
N GLU A 87 7.08 2.24 -14.67
CA GLU A 87 6.80 2.97 -15.90
C GLU A 87 6.25 4.37 -15.63
N ALA A 88 5.34 4.51 -14.65
CA ALA A 88 4.86 5.82 -14.21
C ALA A 88 6.01 6.69 -13.68
N LEU A 89 6.93 6.11 -12.90
CA LEU A 89 8.10 6.82 -12.38
C LEU A 89 9.05 7.26 -13.51
N ARG A 90 9.23 6.42 -14.52
CA ARG A 90 10.05 6.74 -15.69
C ARG A 90 9.46 7.94 -16.45
N ARG A 91 8.14 7.95 -16.67
CA ARG A 91 7.43 9.08 -17.32
C ARG A 91 7.54 10.34 -16.49
N ALA A 92 7.25 10.26 -15.19
CA ALA A 92 7.37 11.39 -14.28
C ALA A 92 8.77 12.03 -14.28
N ARG A 93 9.84 11.21 -14.34
CA ARG A 93 11.20 11.74 -14.45
C ARG A 93 11.47 12.43 -15.78
N SER A 94 10.91 11.91 -16.87
CA SER A 94 11.01 12.54 -18.19
C SER A 94 10.32 13.90 -18.18
N ASP A 95 9.08 13.95 -17.68
CA ASP A 95 8.27 15.18 -17.65
C ASP A 95 8.93 16.24 -16.76
N GLN A 96 9.46 15.85 -15.58
CA GLN A 96 10.25 16.76 -14.74
C GLN A 96 11.47 17.31 -15.48
N ALA A 97 12.23 16.45 -16.17
CA ALA A 97 13.42 16.90 -16.90
C ALA A 97 13.06 17.86 -18.04
N ASP A 98 11.93 17.66 -18.72
CA ASP A 98 11.48 18.55 -19.78
C ASP A 98 10.99 19.90 -19.24
N MET A 99 10.28 19.92 -18.09
CA MET A 99 9.94 21.16 -17.39
C MET A 99 11.19 21.91 -16.91
N ASP A 100 12.15 21.21 -16.31
CA ASP A 100 13.40 21.82 -15.85
C ASP A 100 14.18 22.45 -17.01
N ARG A 101 14.21 21.81 -18.18
CA ARG A 101 14.82 22.37 -19.39
C ARG A 101 14.11 23.63 -19.86
N GLU A 102 12.78 23.64 -19.82
CA GLU A 102 12.00 24.81 -20.25
C GLU A 102 12.17 25.98 -19.28
N VAL A 103 12.12 25.75 -17.97
CA VAL A 103 12.37 26.78 -16.95
C VAL A 103 13.77 27.37 -17.09
N ASN A 104 14.80 26.56 -17.34
CA ASN A 104 16.17 27.05 -17.52
C ASN A 104 16.42 27.77 -18.85
N ARG A 105 15.48 27.71 -19.80
CA ARG A 105 15.55 28.41 -21.09
C ARG A 105 15.01 29.85 -21.00
N LEU A 106 14.14 30.12 -20.01
CA LEU A 106 13.53 31.41 -19.72
C LEU A 106 14.47 32.33 -18.94
#